data_AF-A5FA61-F1
#
_entry.id   AF-A5FA61-F1
#
_cell.length_a   1.000
_cell.length_b   1.000
_cell.length_c   1.000
_cell.angle_alpha   90.00
_cell.angle_beta   90.00
_cell.angle_gamma   90.00
#
_symmetry.space_group_name_H-M   'P 1'
#
loop_
_entity.id
_entity.type
_entity.pdbx_description
1 polymer ?
#
loop_
_entity_poly.entity_id
_entity_poly.type
_entity_poly.pdbx_seq_one_letter_code
_entity_poly.pdbx_strand_id
1 'polypeptide(L)'
;MEMNFNEEDKYFLAKKKVERIKGFYGNLVAYVLVNAILIFINLYTSPKYLWFFWPLMWWGIGVVFHGLKVFEVFPVLGKDWEERKIKEFMEKEKENKNKWT
;
A
#
# COMPACT_ATOMS: atom_id res chain seq x y z
N MET A 1 17.76 33.48 -8.47
CA MET A 1 17.64 32.07 -8.88
C MET A 1 16.64 31.47 -7.91
N GLU A 2 15.35 31.51 -8.25
CA GLU A 2 14.30 30.95 -7.40
C GLU A 2 14.59 29.46 -7.28
N MET A 3 14.94 29.01 -6.07
CA MET A 3 15.17 27.58 -5.85
C MET A 3 13.84 26.86 -6.08
N ASN A 4 13.85 25.97 -7.06
CA ASN A 4 12.72 25.28 -7.64
C ASN A 4 12.19 24.17 -6.69
N PHE A 5 11.88 24.53 -5.44
CA PHE A 5 11.38 23.63 -4.38
C PHE A 5 10.23 22.75 -4.90
N ASN A 6 9.36 23.32 -5.73
CA ASN A 6 8.23 22.62 -6.33
C ASN A 6 8.63 21.52 -7.33
N GLU A 7 9.76 21.65 -8.03
CA GLU A 7 10.24 20.62 -8.97
C GLU A 7 10.98 19.48 -8.24
N GLU A 8 11.82 19.81 -7.26
CA GLU A 8 12.50 18.82 -6.42
C GLU A 8 11.49 17.98 -5.62
N ASP A 9 10.46 18.61 -5.05
CA ASP A 9 9.37 17.93 -4.32
C ASP A 9 8.59 16.98 -5.23
N LYS A 10 8.23 17.42 -6.44
CA LYS A 10 7.55 16.58 -7.44
C LYS A 10 8.40 15.38 -7.84
N TYR A 11 9.69 15.59 -8.08
CA TYR A 11 10.62 14.53 -8.43
C TYR A 11 10.75 13.51 -7.28
N PHE A 12 10.89 13.98 -6.03
CA PHE A 12 10.97 13.12 -4.86
C PHE A 12 9.70 12.28 -4.68
N LEU A 13 8.52 12.88 -4.83
CA LEU A 13 7.23 12.18 -4.77
C LEU A 13 7.10 11.12 -5.87
N ALA A 14 7.50 11.44 -7.10
CA ALA A 14 7.50 10.51 -8.22
C ALA A 14 8.45 9.33 -7.95
N LYS A 15 9.67 9.60 -7.47
CA LYS A 15 10.65 8.57 -7.10
C LYS A 15 10.11 7.63 -6.02
N LYS A 16 9.52 8.18 -4.96
CA LYS A 16 8.91 7.40 -3.87
C LYS A 16 7.74 6.54 -4.37
N LYS A 17 6.95 7.02 -5.34
CA LYS A 17 5.90 6.22 -5.98
C LYS A 17 6.49 5.04 -6.76
N VAL A 18 7.56 5.26 -7.53
CA VAL A 18 8.27 4.20 -8.25
C VAL A 18 8.86 3.15 -7.30
N GLU A 19 9.48 3.57 -6.19
CA GLU A 19 10.03 2.66 -5.18
C GLU A 19 8.95 1.77 -4.55
N ARG A 20 7.78 2.35 -4.21
CA ARG A 20 6.61 1.61 -3.71
C ARG A 20 6.13 0.56 -4.72
N ILE A 21 6.04 0.94 -5.99
CA ILE A 21 5.64 0.03 -7.08
C ILE A 21 6.66 -1.11 -7.24
N LYS A 22 7.96 -0.81 -7.25
CA LYS A 22 9.02 -1.84 -7.31
C LYS A 22 8.96 -2.80 -6.13
N GLY A 23 8.78 -2.28 -4.92
CA GLY A 23 8.63 -3.10 -3.71
C GLY A 23 7.41 -4.03 -3.78
N PHE A 24 6.29 -3.55 -4.31
CA PHE A 24 5.10 -4.38 -4.54
C PHE A 24 5.39 -5.52 -5.54
N TYR A 25 6.02 -5.24 -6.68
CA TYR A 25 6.36 -6.27 -7.65
C TYR A 25 7.30 -7.34 -7.06
N GLY A 26 8.28 -6.94 -6.23
CA GLY A 26 9.13 -7.90 -5.53
C GLY A 26 8.33 -8.86 -4.65
N ASN A 27 7.41 -8.32 -3.83
CA ASN A 27 6.53 -9.13 -2.98
C ASN A 27 5.57 -10.01 -3.81
N LEU A 28 5.04 -9.49 -4.92
CA LEU A 28 4.15 -10.23 -5.81
C LEU A 28 4.87 -11.41 -6.49
N VAL A 29 6.09 -11.19 -6.98
CA VAL A 29 6.90 -12.25 -7.59
C VAL A 29 7.22 -13.32 -6.56
N ALA A 30 7.64 -12.94 -5.35
CA ALA A 30 7.88 -13.88 -4.26
C ALA A 30 6.61 -14.68 -3.92
N TYR A 31 5.46 -14.02 -3.86
CA TYR A 31 4.17 -14.67 -3.64
C TYR A 31 3.86 -15.72 -4.71
N VAL A 32 4.00 -15.39 -5.99
CA VAL A 32 3.72 -16.31 -7.10
C VAL A 32 4.67 -17.52 -7.07
N LEU A 33 5.98 -17.27 -6.91
CA LEU A 33 6.98 -18.34 -6.92
C LEU A 33 6.81 -19.31 -5.76
N VAL A 34 6.64 -18.79 -4.54
CA VAL A 34 6.45 -19.63 -3.36
C VAL A 34 5.15 -20.41 -3.45
N ASN A 35 4.04 -19.79 -3.85
CA ASN A 35 2.77 -20.52 -3.98
C ASN A 35 2.81 -21.57 -5.09
N ALA A 36 3.49 -21.31 -6.21
CA ALA A 36 3.69 -22.32 -7.26
C ALA A 36 4.43 -23.55 -6.72
N ILE A 37 5.47 -23.35 -5.90
CA ILE A 37 6.19 -24.44 -5.25
C ILE A 37 5.29 -25.18 -4.25
N LEU A 38 4.52 -24.46 -3.42
CA LEU A 38 3.60 -25.09 -2.44
C LEU A 38 2.50 -25.90 -3.13
N ILE A 39 1.95 -25.39 -4.23
CA ILE A 39 0.98 -26.12 -5.07
C ILE A 39 1.62 -27.41 -5.58
N PHE A 40 2.83 -27.34 -6.14
CA PHE A 40 3.54 -28.51 -6.63
C PHE A 40 3.78 -29.54 -5.53
N ILE A 41 4.29 -29.13 -4.37
CA ILE A 41 4.55 -30.01 -3.22
C ILE A 41 3.25 -30.66 -2.73
N ASN A 42 2.16 -29.89 -2.67
CA ASN A 42 0.88 -30.39 -2.19
C ASN A 42 0.30 -31.43 -3.14
N LEU A 43 0.28 -31.15 -4.45
CA LEU A 43 -0.24 -32.07 -5.45
C LEU A 43 0.62 -33.34 -5.55
N TYR A 44 1.93 -33.23 -5.34
CA TYR A 44 2.84 -34.37 -5.36
C TYR A 44 2.72 -35.24 -4.09
N THR A 45 2.66 -34.63 -2.91
CA THR A 45 2.69 -35.36 -1.63
C THR A 45 1.31 -35.81 -1.17
N SER A 46 0.31 -34.94 -1.31
CA SER A 46 -1.02 -35.12 -0.72
C SER A 46 -2.14 -34.57 -1.64
N PRO A 47 -2.33 -35.14 -2.85
CA PRO A 47 -3.31 -34.63 -3.82
C PRO A 47 -4.77 -34.68 -3.32
N LYS A 48 -5.06 -35.52 -2.31
CA LYS A 48 -6.39 -35.64 -1.70
C LYS A 48 -6.69 -34.54 -0.67
N TYR A 49 -5.69 -33.77 -0.24
CA TYR A 49 -5.85 -32.71 0.75
C TYR A 49 -5.10 -31.45 0.32
N LEU A 50 -5.82 -30.47 -0.22
CA LEU A 50 -5.27 -29.27 -0.85
C LEU A 50 -4.86 -28.18 0.17
N TRP A 51 -3.87 -28.49 1.01
CA TRP A 51 -3.45 -27.57 2.07
C TRP A 51 -2.81 -26.27 1.55
N PHE A 52 -2.32 -26.23 0.30
CA PHE A 52 -1.73 -25.02 -0.29
C PHE A 52 -2.73 -23.85 -0.33
N PHE A 53 -4.04 -24.14 -0.31
CA PHE A 53 -5.10 -23.13 -0.33
C PHE A 53 -4.99 -22.16 0.85
N TRP A 54 -4.59 -22.64 2.03
CA TRP A 54 -4.50 -21.81 3.22
C TRP A 54 -3.40 -20.73 3.12
N PRO A 55 -2.13 -21.05 2.79
CA PRO A 55 -1.13 -20.04 2.47
C PRO A 55 -1.54 -19.09 1.34
N LEU A 56 -2.12 -19.64 0.27
CA LEU A 56 -2.53 -18.86 -0.90
C LEU A 56 -3.55 -17.77 -0.52
N MET A 57 -4.58 -18.14 0.24
CA MET A 57 -5.64 -17.22 0.67
C MET A 57 -5.13 -16.17 1.66
N TRP A 58 -4.51 -16.60 2.76
CA TRP A 58 -4.11 -15.67 3.82
C TRP A 58 -3.02 -14.71 3.37
N TRP A 59 -2.03 -15.20 2.64
CA TRP A 59 -0.97 -14.34 2.11
C TRP A 59 -1.46 -13.52 0.91
N GLY A 60 -2.36 -14.09 0.09
CA GLY A 60 -2.97 -13.40 -1.05
C GLY A 60 -3.74 -12.15 -0.63
N ILE A 61 -4.47 -12.22 0.49
CA ILE A 61 -5.13 -11.05 1.08
C ILE A 61 -4.11 -9.93 1.35
N GLY A 62 -2.97 -10.25 1.96
CA GLY A 62 -1.90 -9.28 2.23
C GLY A 62 -1.33 -8.64 0.96
N VAL A 63 -1.12 -9.43 -0.10
CA VAL A 63 -0.67 -8.94 -1.41
C VAL A 63 -1.71 -8.01 -2.02
N VAL A 64 -2.99 -8.38 -1.98
CA VAL A 64 -4.09 -7.55 -2.50
C VAL A 64 -4.13 -6.21 -1.76
N PHE A 65 -4.12 -6.20 -0.42
CA PHE A 65 -4.11 -4.95 0.36
C PHE A 65 -2.87 -4.08 0.06
N HIS A 66 -1.70 -4.69 -0.09
CA HIS A 66 -0.50 -3.96 -0.48
C HIS A 66 -0.63 -3.33 -1.87
N GLY A 67 -1.18 -4.07 -2.83
CA GLY A 67 -1.45 -3.57 -4.19
C GLY A 67 -2.44 -2.42 -4.19
N LEU A 68 -3.56 -2.56 -3.48
CA LEU A 68 -4.57 -1.50 -3.35
C LEU A 68 -3.98 -0.21 -2.76
N LYS A 69 -3.04 -0.32 -1.80
CA LYS A 69 -2.31 0.81 -1.23
C LYS A 69 -1.32 1.44 -2.21
N VAL A 70 -0.58 0.63 -2.96
CA VAL A 70 0.47 1.10 -3.90
C VAL A 70 -0.11 1.76 -5.14
N PHE A 71 -1.22 1.23 -5.64
CA PHE A 71 -1.93 1.78 -6.81
C PHE A 71 -3.00 2.80 -6.44
N GLU A 72 -3.12 3.17 -5.17
CA GLU A 72 -4.06 4.21 -4.69
C GLU A 72 -5.52 3.91 -5.11
N VAL A 73 -5.88 2.62 -5.19
CA VAL A 73 -7.17 2.14 -5.73
C VAL A 73 -8.37 2.46 -4.81
N PHE A 74 -8.12 2.71 -3.52
CA PHE A 74 -9.16 3.17 -2.60
C PHE A 74 -9.23 4.70 -2.59
N PRO A 75 -10.21 5.34 -3.27
CA PRO A 75 -10.36 6.80 -3.27
C PRO A 75 -10.71 7.36 -1.88
N VAL A 76 -11.24 6.54 -0.96
CA VAL A 76 -11.67 6.97 0.38
C VAL A 76 -10.50 7.21 1.34
N LEU A 77 -9.32 6.64 1.09
CA LEU A 77 -8.11 6.80 1.91
C LEU A 77 -6.95 7.42 1.11
N GLY A 78 -7.28 8.09 0.00
CA GLY A 78 -6.31 8.81 -0.84
C GLY A 78 -5.93 10.17 -0.26
N LYS A 79 -5.06 10.90 -0.99
CA LYS A 79 -4.61 12.26 -0.64
C LYS A 79 -5.77 13.20 -0.30
N ASP A 80 -6.88 13.10 -0.99
CA ASP A 80 -8.05 13.96 -0.75
C ASP A 80 -8.64 13.75 0.65
N TRP A 81 -8.67 12.51 1.16
CA TRP A 81 -9.11 12.23 2.53
C TRP A 81 -8.10 12.73 3.56
N GLU A 82 -6.80 12.55 3.27
CA GLU A 82 -5.70 13.00 4.12
C GLU A 82 -5.71 14.53 4.26
N GLU A 83 -5.82 15.26 3.14
CA GLU A 83 -5.95 16.73 3.13
C GLU A 83 -7.20 17.19 3.88
N ARG A 84 -8.34 16.51 3.69
CA ARG A 84 -9.57 16.83 4.43
C ARG A 84 -9.40 16.68 5.92
N LYS A 85 -8.71 15.62 6.38
CA LYS A 85 -8.47 15.38 7.81
C LYS A 85 -7.45 16.34 8.40
N ILE A 86 -6.38 16.66 7.68
CA ILE A 86 -5.42 17.70 8.09
C ILE A 86 -6.15 19.03 8.29
N LYS A 87 -6.99 19.42 7.33
CA LYS A 87 -7.78 20.66 7.43
C LYS A 87 -8.72 20.65 8.64
N GLU A 88 -9.41 19.55 8.88
CA GLU A 88 -10.31 19.38 10.04
C GLU A 88 -9.55 19.53 11.38
N PHE A 89 -8.33 18.98 11.51
CA PHE A 89 -7.53 19.13 12.72
C PHE A 89 -7.02 20.57 12.92
N MET A 90 -6.56 21.22 11.85
CA MET A 90 -6.10 22.62 11.91
C MET A 90 -7.23 23.58 12.28
N GLU A 91 -8.44 23.35 11.79
CA GLU A 91 -9.63 24.13 12.15
C GLU A 91 -10.00 23.92 13.63
N LYS A 92 -9.99 22.67 14.12
CA LYS A 92 -10.22 22.36 15.54
C LYS A 92 -9.20 23.00 16.47
N GLU A 93 -7.92 23.03 16.09
CA GLU A 93 -6.88 23.72 16.88
C GLU A 93 -7.12 25.22 16.94
N LYS A 94 -7.47 25.87 15.82
CA LYS A 94 -7.80 27.30 15.79
C LYS A 94 -9.02 27.62 16.66
N GLU A 95 -10.07 26.80 16.57
CA GLU A 95 -11.30 26.97 17.34
C GLU A 95 -11.07 26.78 18.85
N ASN A 96 -10.25 25.80 19.25
CA ASN A 96 -9.81 25.66 20.63
C ASN A 96 -9.01 26.87 21.09
N LYS A 97 -8.03 27.34 20.31
CA LYS A 97 -7.21 28.49 20.70
C LYS A 97 -8.05 29.75 20.94
N ASN A 98 -9.08 29.98 20.13
CA ASN A 98 -10.02 31.09 20.27
C ASN A 98 -11.01 30.94 21.44
N LYS A 99 -11.21 29.73 21.99
CA LYS A 99 -12.04 29.51 23.19
C LYS A 99 -11.32 29.80 24.51
N TRP A 100 -9.99 29.75 24.50
CA TRP A 100 -9.14 29.98 25.67
C TRP A 100 -8.42 31.35 25.65
N THR A 101 -8.77 32.22 24.70
CA THR A 101 -8.32 33.61 24.60
C THR A 101 -9.53 34.53 24.70
#